data_AF-A0AAN8I9P8-F1
#
_entry.id   AF-A0AAN8I9P8-F1
#
_cell.length_a   1.000
_cell.length_b   1.000
_cell.length_c   1.000
_cell.angle_alpha   90.00
_cell.angle_beta   90.00
_cell.angle_gamma   90.00
#
_symmetry.space_group_name_H-M   'P 1'
#
loop_
_entity.id
_entity.type
_entity.pdbx_description
1 polymer ?
#
loop_
_entity_poly.entity_id
_entity_poly.type
_entity_poly.pdbx_seq_one_letter_code
_entity_poly.pdbx_strand_id
1 'polypeptide(L)'
;VIASARNHPNACAKMIRALKEFRIRGVKTNIPFLLNVLQQPAFLNASVDTYFIDENPDLFQFQPSQNRAQKLLNFLGEVQVNGPTTPLATDLKPAYVNPPIPSTRHGSPPPVGLRQVLIKDGPEAFARANLLFIAPA
;
A
#
# COMPACT_ATOMS: atom_id res chain seq x y z
N VAL A 1 27.42 3.56 6.82
CA VAL A 1 26.89 2.30 7.41
C VAL A 1 27.81 1.18 6.97
N ILE A 2 28.18 0.25 7.86
CA ILE A 2 29.00 -0.92 7.54
C ILE A 2 28.23 -2.16 7.99
N ALA A 3 28.21 -3.22 7.18
CA ALA A 3 27.60 -4.50 7.52
C ALA A 3 28.60 -5.63 7.27
N SER A 4 28.67 -6.59 8.20
CA SER A 4 29.56 -7.75 8.11
C SER A 4 28.79 -9.05 8.35
N ALA A 5 29.14 -10.09 7.60
CA ALA A 5 28.60 -11.44 7.71
C ALA A 5 29.61 -12.47 7.17
N ARG A 6 29.29 -13.76 7.29
CA ARG A 6 30.15 -14.87 6.84
C ARG A 6 30.33 -14.92 5.32
N ASN A 7 29.41 -14.33 4.56
CA ASN A 7 29.48 -14.25 3.10
C ASN A 7 28.84 -12.94 2.59
N HIS A 8 29.14 -12.60 1.34
CA HIS A 8 28.69 -11.36 0.70
C HIS A 8 27.16 -11.21 0.62
N PRO A 9 26.37 -12.25 0.23
CA PRO A 9 24.91 -12.14 0.22
C PRO A 9 24.31 -11.81 1.59
N ASN A 10 24.81 -12.41 2.67
CA ASN A 10 24.33 -12.11 4.02
C ASN A 10 24.73 -10.69 4.48
N ALA A 11 25.91 -10.21 4.08
CA ALA A 11 26.33 -8.84 4.37
C ALA A 11 25.44 -7.83 3.62
N CYS A 12 25.14 -8.10 2.35
CA CYS A 12 24.19 -7.31 1.55
C CYS A 12 22.79 -7.32 2.18
N ALA A 13 22.28 -8.47 2.60
CA ALA A 13 20.97 -8.56 3.27
C ALA A 13 20.92 -7.73 4.56
N LYS A 14 21.99 -7.76 5.38
CA LYS A 14 22.10 -6.89 6.58
C LYS A 14 22.13 -5.41 6.22
N MET A 15 22.88 -5.03 5.17
CA MET A 15 22.96 -3.64 4.69
C MET A 15 21.60 -3.15 4.18
N ILE A 16 20.91 -3.94 3.35
CA ILE A 16 19.56 -3.64 2.84
C ILE A 16 18.60 -3.42 4.00
N ARG A 17 18.61 -4.29 5.01
CA ARG A 17 17.77 -4.13 6.20
C ARG A 17 18.09 -2.81 6.92
N ALA A 18 19.36 -2.55 7.20
CA ALA A 18 19.78 -1.32 7.86
C ALA A 18 19.32 -0.06 7.09
N LEU A 19 19.54 -0.03 5.78
CA LEU A 19 19.10 1.08 4.91
C LEU A 19 17.57 1.25 4.87
N LYS A 20 16.80 0.15 4.87
CA LYS A 20 15.32 0.21 4.94
C LYS A 20 14.80 0.68 6.30
N GLU A 21 15.54 0.39 7.37
CA GLU A 21 15.21 0.81 8.73
C GLU A 21 15.56 2.29 9.00
N PHE A 22 16.52 2.87 8.27
CA PHE A 22 16.82 4.30 8.39
C PHE A 22 15.59 5.17 8.10
N ARG A 23 15.37 6.14 9.00
CA ARG A 23 14.32 7.16 8.88
C ARG A 23 14.95 8.54 8.97
N ILE A 24 15.42 9.03 7.84
CA ILE A 24 15.96 10.39 7.70
C ILE A 24 14.86 11.26 7.08
N ARG A 25 14.59 12.42 7.68
CA ARG A 25 13.58 13.39 7.23
C ARG A 25 14.23 14.75 7.07
N GLY A 26 13.66 15.61 6.22
CA GLY A 26 14.13 16.97 5.98
C GLY A 26 15.19 17.11 4.89
N VAL A 27 15.89 16.03 4.52
CA VAL A 27 16.88 16.03 3.43
C VAL A 27 16.67 14.83 2.50
N LYS A 28 16.99 15.03 1.21
CA LYS A 28 17.06 13.92 0.25
C LYS A 28 18.32 13.08 0.54
N THR A 29 18.21 11.77 0.36
CA THR A 29 19.31 10.83 0.62
C THR A 29 19.53 9.93 -0.59
N ASN A 30 20.72 9.36 -0.71
CA ASN A 30 21.07 8.37 -1.74
C ASN A 30 20.62 6.94 -1.38
N ILE A 31 19.85 6.74 -0.30
CA ILE A 31 19.39 5.42 0.16
C ILE A 31 18.66 4.64 -0.95
N PRO A 32 17.73 5.22 -1.74
CA PRO A 32 17.05 4.48 -2.81
C PRO A 32 18.03 3.93 -3.86
N PHE A 33 19.03 4.71 -4.24
CA PHE A 33 20.09 4.27 -5.16
C PHE A 33 20.91 3.12 -4.58
N LEU A 34 21.34 3.25 -3.32
CA LEU A 34 22.10 2.17 -2.65
C LEU A 34 21.29 0.89 -2.51
N LEU A 35 19.98 0.97 -2.29
CA LEU A 35 19.09 -0.18 -2.27
C LEU A 35 19.02 -0.86 -3.64
N ASN A 36 18.86 -0.08 -4.72
CA ASN A 36 18.87 -0.61 -6.08
C ASN A 36 20.18 -1.36 -6.38
N VAL A 37 21.34 -0.76 -6.05
CA VAL A 37 22.65 -1.40 -6.23
C VAL A 37 22.75 -2.73 -5.48
N LEU A 38 22.39 -2.75 -4.19
CA LEU A 38 22.48 -3.95 -3.35
C LEU A 38 21.51 -5.08 -3.77
N GLN A 39 20.49 -4.77 -4.58
CA GLN A 39 19.51 -5.73 -5.07
C GLN A 39 19.83 -6.25 -6.48
N GLN A 40 20.78 -5.64 -7.19
CA GLN A 40 21.19 -6.12 -8.51
C GLN A 40 21.92 -7.47 -8.41
N PRO A 41 21.59 -8.46 -9.27
CA PRO A 41 22.26 -9.76 -9.28
C PRO A 41 23.77 -9.67 -9.50
N ALA A 42 24.23 -8.76 -10.37
CA ALA A 42 25.66 -8.55 -10.64
C ALA A 42 26.42 -8.16 -9.36
N PHE A 43 25.86 -7.24 -8.57
CA PHE A 43 26.43 -6.82 -7.29
C PHE A 43 26.40 -7.93 -6.24
N LEU A 44 25.28 -8.65 -6.12
CA LEU A 44 25.12 -9.76 -5.17
C LEU A 44 26.07 -10.93 -5.44
N ASN A 45 26.42 -11.15 -6.70
CA ASN A 45 27.37 -12.19 -7.11
C ASN A 45 28.83 -11.69 -7.14
N ALA A 46 29.09 -10.44 -6.73
CA ALA A 46 30.40 -9.79 -6.79
C ALA A 46 31.02 -9.76 -8.21
N SER A 47 30.18 -9.76 -9.24
CA SER A 47 30.57 -9.68 -10.66
C SER A 47 30.32 -8.27 -11.18
N VAL A 48 31.08 -7.30 -10.66
CA VAL A 48 30.98 -5.89 -11.03
C VAL A 48 32.35 -5.33 -11.36
N ASP A 49 32.40 -4.37 -12.28
CA ASP A 49 33.59 -3.61 -12.65
C ASP A 49 33.36 -2.11 -12.45
N THR A 50 34.26 -1.29 -12.99
CA THR A 50 34.18 0.18 -12.91
C THR A 50 33.05 0.78 -13.75
N TYR A 51 32.52 0.04 -14.73
CA TYR A 51 31.45 0.49 -15.63
C TYR A 51 30.05 0.08 -15.15
N PHE A 52 29.95 -0.79 -14.14
CA PHE A 52 28.69 -1.30 -13.60
C PHE A 52 27.59 -0.24 -13.41
N ILE A 53 27.91 0.94 -12.86
CA ILE A 53 26.87 1.97 -12.63
C ILE A 53 26.39 2.59 -13.96
N ASP A 54 27.29 2.80 -14.91
CA ASP A 54 26.99 3.42 -16.20
C ASP A 54 26.18 2.48 -17.10
N GLU A 55 26.43 1.17 -17.01
CA GLU A 55 25.75 0.14 -17.79
C GLU A 55 24.36 -0.26 -17.23
N ASN A 56 24.02 0.16 -16.01
CA ASN A 56 22.76 -0.18 -15.34
C ASN A 56 21.93 1.09 -15.02
N PRO A 57 21.34 1.76 -16.04
CA PRO A 57 20.57 2.99 -15.85
C PRO A 57 19.29 2.80 -15.01
N ASP A 58 18.80 1.56 -14.91
CA ASP A 58 17.71 1.14 -14.04
C ASP A 58 18.02 1.36 -12.54
N LEU A 59 19.29 1.46 -12.15
CA LEU A 59 19.69 1.87 -10.80
C LEU A 59 19.12 3.24 -10.38
N PHE A 60 18.79 4.10 -11.33
CA PHE A 60 18.20 5.42 -11.12
C PHE A 60 16.67 5.44 -11.18
N GLN A 61 16.04 4.28 -11.41
CA GLN A 61 14.59 4.16 -11.33
C GLN A 61 14.16 3.97 -9.87
N PHE A 62 13.61 5.03 -9.29
CA PHE A 62 13.24 5.05 -7.88
C PHE A 62 11.73 4.88 -7.70
N GLN A 63 11.35 3.94 -6.83
CA GLN A 63 9.96 3.81 -6.41
C GLN A 63 9.61 4.93 -5.43
N PRO A 64 8.57 5.74 -5.73
CA PRO A 64 8.17 6.82 -4.84
C PRO A 64 7.66 6.25 -3.51
N SER A 65 8.18 6.78 -2.41
CA SER A 65 7.64 6.46 -1.08
C SER A 65 6.23 7.02 -0.95
N GLN A 66 5.29 6.19 -0.50
CA GLN A 66 3.90 6.59 -0.31
C GLN A 66 3.72 7.66 0.78
N ASN A 67 4.69 7.76 1.71
CA ASN A 67 4.73 8.71 2.82
C ASN A 67 3.39 8.88 3.58
N ARG A 68 2.72 7.74 3.86
CA ARG A 68 1.33 7.71 4.36
C ARG A 68 1.16 8.41 5.70
N ALA A 69 2.05 8.16 6.65
CA ALA A 69 1.97 8.74 7.98
C ALA A 69 2.08 10.28 7.96
N GLN A 70 3.01 10.83 7.17
CA GLN A 70 3.14 12.30 7.05
C GLN A 70 1.90 12.92 6.41
N LYS A 71 1.38 12.29 5.34
CA LYS A 71 0.15 12.77 4.69
C LYS A 71 -1.04 12.78 5.67
N LEU A 72 -1.17 11.73 6.48
CA LEU A 72 -2.20 11.65 7.52
C LEU A 72 -2.02 12.73 8.59
N LEU A 73 -0.80 12.92 9.10
CA LEU A 73 -0.51 13.95 10.10
C LEU A 73 -0.75 15.36 9.57
N ASN A 74 -0.34 15.63 8.34
CA ASN A 74 -0.62 16.91 7.69
C ASN A 74 -2.13 17.14 7.56
N PHE A 75 -2.88 16.12 7.13
CA PHE A 75 -4.34 16.22 7.05
C PHE A 75 -4.98 16.48 8.42
N LEU A 76 -4.58 15.73 9.46
CA LEU A 76 -5.10 15.95 10.81
C LEU A 76 -4.75 17.34 11.34
N GLY A 77 -3.53 17.82 11.11
CA GLY A 77 -3.12 19.18 11.49
C GLY A 77 -3.93 20.25 10.76
N GLU A 78 -4.12 20.08 9.46
CA GLU A 78 -4.93 21.00 8.63
C GLU A 78 -6.37 21.09 9.14
N VAL A 79 -7.03 19.96 9.36
CA VAL A 79 -8.41 19.92 9.84
C VAL A 79 -8.55 20.47 11.26
N GLN A 80 -7.55 20.26 12.12
CA GLN A 80 -7.57 20.80 13.49
C GLN A 80 -7.37 22.32 13.54
N VAL A 81 -6.53 22.88 12.67
CA VAL A 81 -6.22 24.31 12.65
C VAL A 81 -7.22 25.12 11.83
N ASN A 82 -7.54 24.64 10.63
CA ASN A 82 -8.36 25.36 9.65
C ASN A 82 -9.82 24.87 9.61
N GLY A 83 -10.14 23.79 10.33
CA GLY A 83 -11.46 23.15 10.29
C GLY A 83 -11.65 22.23 9.08
N PRO A 84 -12.72 21.41 9.08
CA PRO A 84 -13.09 20.60 7.93
C PRO A 84 -13.58 21.48 6.78
N THR A 85 -13.23 21.12 5.54
CA THR A 85 -13.73 21.83 4.33
C THR A 85 -15.24 21.70 4.15
N THR A 86 -15.85 20.64 4.70
CA THR A 86 -17.28 20.42 4.65
C THR A 86 -17.93 20.99 5.91
N PRO A 87 -18.79 22.02 5.81
CA PRO A 87 -19.50 22.54 6.96
C PRO A 87 -20.44 21.47 7.53
N LEU A 88 -20.50 21.38 8.86
CA LEU A 88 -21.49 20.54 9.52
C LEU A 88 -22.88 21.19 9.38
N ALA A 89 -23.92 20.36 9.28
CA ALA A 89 -25.30 20.86 9.23
C ALA A 89 -25.73 21.53 10.54
N THR A 90 -25.03 21.23 11.64
CA THR A 90 -25.29 21.78 12.98
C THR A 90 -23.96 22.00 13.71
N ASP A 91 -23.97 22.89 14.71
CA ASP A 91 -22.80 23.15 15.57
C ASP A 91 -22.57 22.07 16.65
N LEU A 92 -23.45 21.05 16.69
CA LEU A 92 -23.35 19.95 17.65
C LEU A 92 -22.24 19.00 17.23
N LYS A 93 -21.36 18.65 18.18
CA LYS A 93 -20.36 17.61 17.95
C LYS A 93 -21.05 16.26 17.73
N PRO A 94 -20.60 15.45 16.76
CA PRO A 94 -21.11 14.09 16.57
C PRO A 94 -20.99 13.27 17.85
N ALA A 95 -22.01 12.45 18.13
CA ALA A 95 -21.97 11.53 19.26
C ALA A 95 -20.86 10.48 19.05
N TYR A 96 -20.18 10.09 20.14
CA TYR A 96 -19.26 8.97 20.11
C TYR A 96 -20.06 7.66 20.14
N VAL A 97 -20.17 6.99 18.99
CA VAL A 97 -20.89 5.72 18.85
C VAL A 97 -19.91 4.63 18.48
N ASN A 98 -19.90 3.53 19.24
CA ASN A 98 -19.21 2.31 18.84
C ASN A 98 -20.22 1.40 18.14
N PRO A 99 -20.21 1.29 16.80
CA PRO A 99 -21.22 0.52 16.07
C PRO A 99 -21.09 -0.98 16.38
N PRO A 100 -22.19 -1.70 16.65
CA PRO A 100 -22.13 -3.15 16.83
C PRO A 100 -21.73 -3.81 15.50
N ILE A 101 -20.63 -4.55 15.51
CA ILE A 101 -20.15 -5.28 14.34
C ILE A 101 -20.86 -6.65 14.31
N PRO A 102 -21.62 -7.00 13.25
CA PRO A 102 -22.30 -8.28 13.16
C PRO A 102 -21.29 -9.43 13.06
N SER A 103 -21.55 -10.53 13.77
CA SER A 103 -20.73 -11.73 13.64
C SER A 103 -20.99 -12.40 12.29
N THR A 104 -19.91 -12.65 11.54
CA THR A 104 -19.96 -13.35 10.26
C THR A 104 -19.00 -14.52 10.29
N ARG A 105 -19.32 -15.61 9.58
CA ARG A 105 -18.42 -16.76 9.48
C ARG A 105 -17.21 -16.36 8.63
N HIS A 106 -16.04 -16.27 9.27
CA HIS A 106 -14.79 -16.02 8.56
C HIS A 106 -14.46 -17.19 7.63
N GLY A 107 -14.09 -16.88 6.39
CA GLY A 107 -13.64 -17.88 5.41
C GLY A 107 -14.75 -18.62 4.64
N SER A 108 -16.03 -18.47 5.01
CA SER A 108 -17.11 -18.96 4.15
C SER A 108 -17.40 -17.96 3.02
N PRO A 109 -17.58 -18.42 1.76
CA PRO A 109 -18.00 -17.52 0.70
C PRO A 109 -19.36 -16.90 1.04
N PRO A 110 -19.61 -15.66 0.61
CA PRO A 110 -20.93 -15.05 0.77
C PRO A 110 -21.98 -15.91 0.05
N PRO A 111 -23.24 -15.92 0.53
CA PRO A 111 -24.31 -16.64 -0.14
C PRO A 111 -24.47 -16.18 -1.60
N VAL A 112 -24.93 -17.10 -2.44
CA VAL A 112 -25.18 -16.81 -3.87
C VAL A 112 -26.30 -15.78 -3.96
N GLY A 113 -26.03 -14.66 -4.62
CA GLY A 113 -26.98 -13.59 -4.85
C GLY A 113 -27.09 -13.21 -6.32
N LEU A 114 -27.81 -12.12 -6.58
CA LEU A 114 -28.09 -11.66 -7.94
C LEU A 114 -26.82 -11.26 -8.72
N ARG A 115 -25.74 -10.86 -8.04
CA ARG A 115 -24.44 -10.60 -8.69
C ARG A 115 -23.91 -11.84 -9.40
N GLN A 116 -24.04 -13.02 -8.80
CA GLN A 116 -23.57 -14.27 -9.39
C GLN A 116 -24.38 -14.64 -10.64
N VAL A 117 -25.69 -14.40 -10.63
CA VAL A 117 -26.56 -14.58 -11.82
C VAL A 117 -26.11 -13.68 -12.96
N LEU A 118 -25.83 -12.40 -12.68
CA LEU A 118 -25.35 -11.46 -13.71
C LEU A 118 -24.03 -11.90 -14.33
N ILE A 119 -23.07 -12.35 -13.51
CA ILE A 119 -21.73 -12.76 -13.98
C ILE A 119 -21.81 -14.05 -14.80
N LYS A 120 -22.66 -15.00 -14.41
CA LYS A 120 -22.73 -16.33 -15.03
C LYS A 120 -23.64 -16.34 -16.27
N ASP A 121 -24.82 -15.75 -16.15
CA ASP A 121 -25.92 -15.94 -17.09
C ASP A 121 -26.28 -14.65 -17.87
N GLY A 122 -25.59 -13.55 -17.56
CA GLY A 122 -25.69 -12.29 -18.29
C GLY A 122 -26.87 -11.38 -17.90
N PRO A 123 -27.00 -10.21 -18.56
CA PRO A 123 -27.95 -9.16 -18.17
C PRO A 123 -29.42 -9.57 -18.29
N GLU A 124 -29.77 -10.38 -19.29
CA GLU A 124 -31.16 -10.85 -19.49
C GLU A 124 -31.60 -11.79 -18.38
N ALA A 125 -30.74 -12.72 -17.98
CA ALA A 125 -31.01 -13.63 -16.87
C ALA A 125 -31.10 -12.89 -15.54
N PHE A 126 -30.25 -11.89 -15.34
CA PHE A 126 -30.34 -10.99 -14.19
C PHE A 126 -31.67 -10.22 -14.15
N ALA A 127 -32.10 -9.64 -15.28
CA ALA A 127 -33.37 -8.91 -15.35
C ALA A 127 -34.56 -9.82 -15.03
N ARG A 128 -34.60 -11.05 -15.57
CA ARG A 128 -35.62 -12.05 -15.22
C ARG A 128 -35.60 -12.43 -13.74
N ALA A 129 -34.43 -12.72 -13.19
CA ALA A 129 -34.28 -13.09 -11.78
C ALA A 129 -34.70 -11.96 -10.83
N ASN A 130 -34.43 -10.71 -11.20
CA ASN A 130 -34.84 -9.53 -10.43
C ASN A 130 -36.36 -9.33 -10.49
N LEU A 131 -36.99 -9.49 -11.66
CA LEU A 131 -38.45 -9.39 -11.80
C LEU A 131 -39.18 -10.47 -10.99
N LEU A 132 -38.63 -11.69 -10.92
CA LEU A 132 -39.18 -12.77 -10.10
C LEU A 132 -39.12 -12.48 -8.58
N PHE A 133 -38.17 -11.63 -8.15
CA PHE A 133 -37.98 -11.26 -6.75
C PHE A 133 -38.88 -10.09 -6.32
N ILE A 134 -39.34 -9.27 -7.28
CA ILE A 134 -40.15 -8.06 -7.04
C ILE A 134 -41.66 -8.35 -7.18
N ALA A 135 -42.06 -9.40 -7.90
CA ALA A 135 -43.47 -9.79 -7.99
C ALA A 135 -43.96 -10.35 -6.64
N PRO A 136 -44.93 -9.70 -5.95
CA PRO A 136 -45.57 -10.30 -4.80
C PRO A 136 -46.39 -11.52 -5.26
N ALA A 137 -46.42 -12.56 -4.44
CA ALA A 137 -47.33 -13.70 -4.62
C ALA A 137 -48.80 -13.25 -4.57
#